data_AF-A0A2V5SI25-F1
#
_entry.id   AF-A0A2V5SI25-F1
#
_cell.length_a   1.000
_cell.length_b   1.000
_cell.length_c   1.000
_cell.angle_alpha   90.00
_cell.angle_beta   90.00
_cell.angle_gamma   90.00
#
_symmetry.space_group_name_H-M   'P 1'
#
loop_
_entity.id
_entity.type
_entity.pdbx_description
1 polymer ?
#
loop_
_entity_poly.entity_id
_entity_poly.type
_entity_poly.pdbx_seq_one_letter_code
_entity_poly.pdbx_strand_id
1 'polypeptide(L)'
;MVQAVAYSRSTTPGIPPGPGGLADNPLPVRYYIYVTVEKGTSVSVSSVCLKWQSYAASLKKVTSPVIVPHDPNAPTEAKDMLVPKTQDEVYQVNVQEQTGLACEDRAQLLARDNEVVVALKSGGTTLYAPAKTIVALAAAAAP
;
A
#
# COMPACT_ATOMS: atom_id res chain seq x y z
N MET A 1 -18.38 6.85 2.86
CA MET A 1 -17.92 5.57 2.23
C MET A 1 -16.41 5.39 2.45
N VAL A 2 -15.90 4.15 2.54
CA VAL A 2 -14.45 3.87 2.66
C VAL A 2 -14.01 2.85 1.59
N GLN A 3 -12.93 3.15 0.87
CA GLN A 3 -12.35 2.26 -0.13
C GLN A 3 -10.83 2.20 0.02
N ALA A 4 -10.22 1.03 -0.23
CA ALA A 4 -8.78 0.87 -0.29
C ALA A 4 -8.33 0.51 -1.71
N VAL A 5 -7.17 1.03 -2.10
CA VAL A 5 -6.41 0.58 -3.27
C VAL A 5 -4.99 0.28 -2.83
N ALA A 6 -4.41 -0.77 -3.40
CA ALA A 6 -3.08 -1.22 -3.05
C ALA A 6 -2.26 -1.48 -4.31
N TYR A 7 -1.02 -1.03 -4.28
CA TYR A 7 -0.05 -1.20 -5.34
C TYR A 7 1.26 -1.74 -4.76
N SER A 8 2.02 -2.46 -5.57
CA SER A 8 3.37 -2.87 -5.23
C SER A 8 4.36 -2.42 -6.30
N ARG A 9 5.60 -2.17 -5.91
CA ARG A 9 6.69 -1.88 -6.85
C ARG A 9 7.91 -2.69 -6.45
N SER A 10 8.38 -3.52 -7.37
CA SER A 10 9.67 -4.18 -7.27
C SER A 10 10.81 -3.23 -7.67
N THR A 11 12.02 -3.53 -7.23
CA THR A 11 13.21 -2.80 -7.62
C THR A 11 14.09 -3.71 -8.48
N THR A 12 14.48 -3.24 -9.65
CA THR A 12 15.41 -3.95 -10.55
C THR A 12 16.85 -3.59 -10.18
N PRO A 13 17.74 -4.58 -9.96
CA PRO A 13 19.16 -4.31 -9.75
C PRO A 13 19.77 -3.56 -10.94
N GLY A 14 20.57 -2.53 -10.67
CA GLY A 14 21.20 -1.71 -11.73
C GLY A 14 22.38 -2.38 -12.46
N ILE A 15 22.89 -3.52 -11.95
CA ILE A 15 24.01 -4.26 -12.53
C ILE A 15 23.61 -5.74 -12.64
N PRO A 16 23.58 -6.35 -13.84
CA PRO A 16 23.45 -7.80 -13.94
C PRO A 16 24.66 -8.45 -13.27
N PRO A 17 24.49 -9.52 -12.47
CA PRO A 17 25.64 -10.21 -11.90
C PRO A 17 26.55 -10.66 -13.04
N GLY A 18 27.85 -10.35 -12.93
CA GLY A 18 28.85 -10.91 -13.83
C GLY A 18 28.79 -12.44 -13.83
N PRO A 19 29.40 -13.11 -14.82
CA PRO A 19 29.38 -14.56 -14.93
C PRO A 19 30.04 -15.17 -13.67
N GLY A 20 29.21 -15.70 -12.75
CA GLY A 20 29.63 -16.29 -11.47
C GLY A 20 29.01 -15.68 -10.21
N GLY A 21 28.28 -14.56 -10.30
CA GLY A 21 27.60 -13.97 -9.15
C GLY A 21 26.16 -14.46 -8.99
N LEU A 22 25.86 -15.17 -7.89
CA LEU A 22 24.47 -15.36 -7.46
C LEU A 22 23.93 -14.00 -6.98
N ALA A 23 23.19 -13.28 -7.84
CA ALA A 23 22.41 -12.12 -7.42
C ALA A 23 21.14 -12.59 -6.70
N ASP A 24 21.30 -13.25 -5.56
CA ASP A 24 20.22 -13.88 -4.78
C ASP A 24 19.72 -13.00 -3.63
N ASN A 25 19.81 -11.68 -3.77
CA ASN A 25 19.16 -10.75 -2.84
C ASN A 25 18.03 -10.01 -3.56
N PRO A 26 16.79 -10.53 -3.55
CA PRO A 26 15.64 -9.79 -4.07
C PRO A 26 15.49 -8.50 -3.25
N LEU A 27 15.60 -7.36 -3.93
CA LEU A 27 15.36 -6.07 -3.30
C LEU A 27 13.93 -6.02 -2.73
N PRO A 28 13.73 -5.44 -1.54
CA PRO A 28 12.44 -5.47 -0.87
C PRO A 28 11.36 -4.79 -1.72
N VAL A 29 10.22 -5.47 -1.88
CA VAL A 29 9.04 -4.94 -2.57
C VAL A 29 8.46 -3.79 -1.75
N ARG A 30 8.25 -2.64 -2.39
CA ARG A 30 7.60 -1.48 -1.77
C ARG A 30 6.10 -1.55 -2.01
N TYR A 31 5.31 -1.38 -0.95
CA TYR A 31 3.86 -1.33 -1.04
C TYR A 31 3.36 0.12 -0.94
N TYR A 32 2.40 0.48 -1.78
CA TYR A 32 1.72 1.77 -1.77
C TYR A 32 0.23 1.50 -1.57
N ILE A 33 -0.26 1.80 -0.37
CA ILE A 33 -1.65 1.56 0.01
C ILE A 33 -2.31 2.90 0.27
N TYR A 34 -3.46 3.13 -0.33
CA TYR A 34 -4.24 4.35 -0.14
C TYR A 34 -5.66 4.00 0.26
N VAL A 35 -6.21 4.77 1.19
CA VAL A 35 -7.62 4.70 1.56
C VAL A 35 -8.30 6.02 1.24
N THR A 36 -9.48 5.92 0.63
CA THR A 36 -10.37 7.06 0.39
C THR A 36 -11.47 7.01 1.43
N VAL A 37 -11.68 8.14 2.12
CA VAL A 37 -12.64 8.28 3.20
C VAL A 37 -13.47 9.53 2.94
N GLU A 38 -14.77 9.43 3.18
CA GLU A 38 -15.70 10.54 3.07
C GLU A 38 -15.21 11.79 3.83
N LYS A 39 -15.27 12.93 3.16
CA LYS A 39 -14.72 14.19 3.66
C LYS A 39 -15.29 14.57 5.02
N GLY A 40 -14.41 14.94 5.94
CA GLY A 40 -14.79 15.37 7.30
C GLY A 40 -14.92 14.21 8.28
N THR A 41 -14.65 12.98 7.85
CA THR A 41 -14.61 11.81 8.74
C THR A 41 -13.24 11.72 9.41
N SER A 42 -13.21 11.87 10.73
CA SER A 42 -11.97 11.66 11.48
C SER A 42 -11.65 10.18 11.57
N VAL A 43 -10.56 9.77 10.93
CA VAL A 43 -10.07 8.38 10.94
C VAL A 43 -8.67 8.25 11.52
N SER A 44 -8.43 7.16 12.22
CA SER A 44 -7.08 6.68 12.56
C SER A 44 -6.92 5.23 12.12
N VAL A 45 -5.73 4.82 11.71
CA VAL A 45 -5.49 3.41 11.38
C VAL A 45 -5.24 2.62 12.66
N SER A 46 -5.87 1.46 12.75
CA SER A 46 -5.64 0.51 13.85
C SER A 46 -4.62 -0.55 13.46
N SER A 47 -4.79 -1.14 12.28
CA SER A 47 -3.91 -2.19 11.76
C SER A 47 -4.08 -2.32 10.24
N VAL A 48 -3.09 -2.95 9.60
CA VAL A 48 -3.14 -3.33 8.21
C VAL A 48 -2.87 -4.81 8.09
N CYS A 49 -3.79 -5.49 7.43
CA CYS A 49 -3.63 -6.86 7.00
C CYS A 49 -3.12 -6.86 5.59
N LEU A 50 -1.88 -7.30 5.39
CA LEU A 50 -1.26 -7.41 4.07
C LEU A 50 -0.83 -8.86 3.87
N LYS A 51 -1.41 -9.51 2.85
CA LYS A 51 -1.16 -10.92 2.53
C LYS A 51 -1.21 -11.81 3.79
N TRP A 52 -2.30 -11.70 4.55
CA TRP A 52 -2.57 -12.47 5.77
C TRP A 52 -1.72 -12.15 7.00
N GLN A 53 -0.75 -11.24 6.87
CA GLN A 53 0.08 -10.80 7.98
C GLN A 53 -0.41 -9.45 8.51
N SER A 54 -0.34 -9.28 9.83
CA SER A 54 -0.76 -8.06 10.51
C SER A 54 0.43 -7.13 10.69
N TYR A 55 0.25 -5.86 10.34
CA TYR A 55 1.25 -4.81 10.45
C TYR A 55 0.69 -3.60 11.21
N ALA A 56 1.57 -2.95 11.97
CA ALA A 56 1.36 -1.58 12.41
C ALA A 56 1.36 -0.67 11.18
N ALA A 57 0.60 0.40 11.26
CA ALA A 57 0.58 1.42 10.22
C ALA A 57 0.30 2.80 10.78
N SER A 58 0.60 3.80 9.98
CA SER A 58 0.16 5.19 10.21
C SER A 58 -0.55 5.73 8.97
N LEU A 59 -1.45 6.70 9.18
CA LEU A 59 -2.08 7.43 8.09
C LEU A 59 -1.36 8.74 7.86
N LYS A 60 -1.11 9.04 6.59
CA LYS A 60 -0.68 10.35 6.13
C LYS A 60 -1.71 10.86 5.14
N LYS A 61 -2.36 11.99 5.44
CA LYS A 61 -3.26 12.64 4.49
C LYS A 61 -2.47 13.07 3.25
N VAL A 62 -3.00 12.78 2.06
CA VAL A 62 -2.40 13.13 0.77
C VAL A 62 -3.41 13.84 -0.11
N THR A 63 -2.90 14.64 -1.05
CA THR A 63 -3.74 15.35 -2.02
C THR A 63 -4.12 14.43 -3.16
N SER A 64 -5.39 14.45 -3.58
CA SER A 64 -5.87 13.76 -4.79
C SER A 64 -5.78 14.68 -6.03
N PRO A 65 -5.52 14.16 -7.25
CA PRO A 65 -5.15 12.78 -7.56
C PRO A 65 -3.75 12.42 -7.06
N VAL A 66 -3.53 11.14 -6.77
CA VAL A 66 -2.20 10.63 -6.43
C VAL A 66 -1.55 10.09 -7.70
N ILE A 67 -0.46 10.74 -8.11
CA ILE A 67 0.32 10.38 -9.30
C ILE A 67 1.75 10.12 -8.86
N VAL A 68 2.30 8.98 -9.28
CA VAL A 68 3.71 8.61 -9.01
C VAL A 68 4.47 8.42 -10.32
N PRO A 69 5.74 8.85 -10.41
CA PRO A 69 6.58 8.53 -11.57
C PRO A 69 6.82 7.02 -11.63
N HIS A 70 6.98 6.46 -12.84
CA HIS A 70 7.37 5.05 -13.05
C HIS A 70 8.68 4.73 -12.34
N ASP A 71 9.67 5.59 -12.52
CA ASP A 71 10.94 5.49 -11.83
C ASP A 71 11.21 6.79 -11.05
N PRO A 72 11.26 6.75 -9.70
CA PRO A 72 11.58 7.91 -8.90
C PRO A 72 13.06 8.31 -8.97
N ASN A 73 13.93 7.40 -9.40
CA ASN A 73 15.37 7.60 -9.53
C ASN A 73 15.76 7.99 -10.96
N ALA A 74 14.98 7.57 -11.97
CA ALA A 74 15.09 8.02 -13.36
C ALA A 74 13.80 8.75 -13.75
N PRO A 75 13.76 10.10 -13.75
CA PRO A 75 12.57 10.86 -14.09
C PRO A 75 12.19 10.62 -15.56
N THR A 76 11.41 9.57 -15.79
CA THR A 76 10.76 9.27 -17.05
C THR A 76 9.51 10.13 -17.18
N GLU A 77 9.07 10.41 -18.41
CA GLU A 77 7.78 11.09 -18.63
C GLU A 77 6.58 10.21 -18.22
N ALA A 78 6.80 8.90 -18.05
CA ALA A 78 5.79 7.93 -17.67
C ALA A 78 5.39 8.04 -16.18
N LYS A 79 4.08 8.09 -15.94
CA LYS A 79 3.48 8.25 -14.61
C LYS A 79 2.31 7.30 -14.44
N ASP A 80 2.19 6.73 -13.24
CA ASP A 80 1.04 5.95 -12.83
C ASP A 80 0.10 6.83 -12.00
N MET A 81 -1.18 6.83 -12.34
CA MET A 81 -2.23 7.41 -11.50
C MET A 81 -2.75 6.34 -10.53
N LEU A 82 -2.42 6.47 -9.26
CA LEU A 82 -2.77 5.48 -8.23
C LEU A 82 -4.15 5.74 -7.63
N VAL A 83 -4.51 7.02 -7.49
CA VAL A 83 -5.82 7.44 -7.00
C VAL A 83 -6.34 8.56 -7.91
N PRO A 84 -7.53 8.42 -8.51
CA PRO A 84 -8.11 9.46 -9.33
C PRO A 84 -8.48 10.69 -8.49
N LYS A 85 -8.78 11.81 -9.16
CA LYS A 85 -9.25 13.02 -8.48
C LYS A 85 -10.59 12.73 -7.81
N THR A 86 -10.69 12.99 -6.51
CA THR A 86 -11.91 12.79 -5.71
C THR A 86 -12.15 13.97 -4.77
N GLN A 87 -13.40 14.18 -4.38
CA GLN A 87 -13.79 15.18 -3.36
C GLN A 87 -13.59 14.64 -1.93
N ASP A 88 -13.43 13.33 -1.81
CA ASP A 88 -13.15 12.64 -0.56
C ASP A 88 -11.71 12.87 -0.08
N GLU A 89 -11.47 12.55 1.19
CA GLU A 89 -10.13 12.62 1.77
C GLU A 89 -9.36 11.35 1.47
N VAL A 90 -8.14 11.50 0.95
CA VAL A 90 -7.26 10.38 0.63
C VAL A 90 -6.14 10.33 1.66
N TYR A 91 -5.89 9.13 2.18
CA TYR A 91 -4.81 8.86 3.12
C TYR A 91 -3.91 7.78 2.57
N GLN A 92 -2.61 8.04 2.56
CA GLN A 92 -1.60 7.02 2.37
C GLN A 92 -1.44 6.25 3.68
N VAL A 93 -1.49 4.92 3.57
CA VAL A 93 -1.24 3.99 4.67
C VAL A 93 0.23 3.62 4.63
N ASN A 94 0.99 4.10 5.61
CA ASN A 94 2.40 3.76 5.75
C ASN A 94 2.50 2.52 6.62
N VAL A 95 2.81 1.38 6.01
CA VAL A 95 3.07 0.13 6.73
C VAL A 95 4.40 0.26 7.46
N GLN A 96 4.40 -0.12 8.74
CA GLN A 96 5.57 -0.05 9.61
C GLN A 96 6.06 -1.48 9.90
N GLU A 97 6.25 -1.79 11.17
CA GLU A 97 6.69 -3.09 11.64
C GLU A 97 5.57 -4.12 11.66
N GLN A 98 5.94 -5.38 11.43
CA GLN A 98 5.05 -6.51 11.56
C GLN A 98 4.73 -6.71 13.04
N THR A 99 3.45 -6.71 13.40
CA THR A 99 3.03 -6.69 14.81
C THR A 99 2.74 -8.07 15.39
N GLY A 100 2.84 -9.14 14.61
CA GLY A 100 2.67 -10.52 15.09
C GLY A 100 1.96 -11.45 14.10
N LEU A 101 1.34 -12.52 14.64
CA LEU A 101 0.56 -13.51 13.88
C LEU A 101 -0.76 -12.93 13.35
N ALA A 102 -1.42 -13.74 12.50
CA ALA A 102 -2.54 -13.44 11.61
C ALA A 102 -3.51 -12.33 12.06
N CYS A 103 -4.02 -11.59 11.08
CA CYS A 103 -5.15 -10.67 11.24
C CYS A 103 -6.23 -11.21 12.19
N GLU A 104 -6.65 -10.41 13.16
CA GLU A 104 -7.70 -10.79 14.10
C GLU A 104 -9.11 -10.50 13.53
N ASP A 105 -10.09 -11.24 14.02
CA ASP A 105 -11.52 -10.99 13.85
C ASP A 105 -11.99 -10.77 12.40
N ARG A 106 -12.79 -9.71 12.18
CA ARG A 106 -13.42 -9.39 10.89
C ARG A 106 -12.40 -9.04 9.81
N ALA A 107 -11.20 -8.57 10.18
CA ALA A 107 -10.12 -8.35 9.21
C ALA A 107 -9.59 -9.68 8.66
N GLN A 108 -9.55 -10.74 9.48
CA GLN A 108 -9.16 -12.07 9.04
C GLN A 108 -10.11 -12.65 7.99
N LEU A 109 -11.41 -12.49 8.23
CA LEU A 109 -12.45 -12.96 7.30
C LEU A 109 -12.34 -12.23 5.96
N LEU A 110 -12.15 -10.92 5.99
CA LEU A 110 -11.98 -10.11 4.78
C LEU A 110 -10.65 -10.41 4.08
N ALA A 111 -9.58 -10.72 4.81
CA ALA A 111 -8.27 -11.08 4.23
C ALA A 111 -8.29 -12.40 3.46
N ARG A 112 -9.38 -13.20 3.56
CA ARG A 112 -9.57 -14.41 2.74
C ARG A 112 -9.74 -14.12 1.27
N ASP A 113 -10.49 -13.08 0.96
CA ASP A 113 -10.85 -12.71 -0.40
C ASP A 113 -10.12 -11.44 -0.86
N ASN A 114 -9.26 -10.87 -0.01
CA ASN A 114 -8.58 -9.60 -0.25
C ASN A 114 -7.11 -9.66 0.16
N GLU A 115 -6.22 -9.25 -0.74
CA GLU A 115 -4.79 -9.19 -0.44
C GLU A 115 -4.43 -8.11 0.59
N VAL A 116 -5.25 -7.07 0.72
CA VAL A 116 -5.08 -6.02 1.74
C VAL A 116 -6.40 -5.70 2.43
N VAL A 117 -6.38 -5.56 3.75
CA VAL A 117 -7.49 -5.02 4.55
C VAL A 117 -6.96 -3.98 5.51
N VAL A 118 -7.44 -2.75 5.41
CA VAL A 118 -7.08 -1.66 6.33
C VAL A 118 -8.20 -1.49 7.35
N ALA A 119 -7.88 -1.60 8.64
CA ALA A 119 -8.81 -1.32 9.73
C ALA A 119 -8.65 0.13 10.21
N LEU A 120 -9.70 0.93 10.07
CA LEU A 120 -9.74 2.35 10.43
C LEU A 120 -10.70 2.54 11.62
N LYS A 121 -10.28 3.25 12.66
CA LYS A 121 -11.15 3.70 13.75
C LYS A 121 -11.77 5.05 13.40
N SER A 122 -13.09 5.14 13.53
CA SER A 122 -13.88 6.38 13.35
C SER A 122 -14.99 6.42 14.39
N GLY A 123 -14.98 7.44 15.27
CA GLY A 123 -16.06 7.68 16.23
C GLY A 123 -16.41 6.47 17.13
N GLY A 124 -15.42 5.66 17.53
CA GLY A 124 -15.62 4.45 18.34
C GLY A 124 -16.00 3.19 17.56
N THR A 125 -16.19 3.30 16.24
CA THR A 125 -16.43 2.16 15.34
C THR A 125 -15.19 1.83 14.51
N THR A 126 -15.08 0.57 14.09
CA THR A 126 -14.03 0.13 13.14
C THR A 126 -14.63 -0.02 11.75
N LEU A 127 -14.11 0.75 10.81
CA LEU A 127 -14.36 0.66 9.38
C LEU A 127 -13.28 -0.22 8.74
N TYR A 128 -13.67 -1.12 7.84
CA TYR A 128 -12.74 -1.98 7.12
C TYR A 128 -12.70 -1.56 5.65
N ALA A 129 -11.50 -1.30 5.15
CA ALA A 129 -11.25 -0.95 3.75
C ALA A 129 -10.50 -2.10 3.07
N PRO A 130 -11.21 -3.04 2.42
CA PRO A 130 -10.58 -4.13 1.69
C PRO A 130 -10.10 -3.67 0.31
N ALA A 131 -8.95 -4.19 -0.12
CA ALA A 131 -8.49 -4.13 -1.49
C ALA A 131 -8.23 -5.57 -1.98
N LYS A 132 -8.96 -5.95 -3.03
CA LYS A 132 -8.98 -7.33 -3.53
C LYS A 132 -7.60 -7.80 -3.99
N THR A 133 -6.90 -6.95 -4.72
CA THR A 133 -5.60 -7.23 -5.35
C THR A 133 -4.63 -6.08 -5.14
N ILE A 134 -3.36 -6.42 -5.01
CA ILE A 134 -2.22 -5.49 -5.03
C ILE A 134 -1.74 -5.40 -6.47
N VAL A 135 -1.98 -4.27 -7.11
CA VAL A 135 -1.58 -4.05 -8.50
C VAL A 135 -0.07 -3.81 -8.58
N ALA A 136 0.64 -4.63 -9.35
CA ALA A 136 2.07 -4.42 -9.59
C ALA A 136 2.28 -3.23 -10.53
N LEU A 137 3.04 -2.23 -10.07
CA LEU A 137 3.51 -1.11 -10.88
C LEU A 137 4.78 -1.50 -11.65
N ALA A 138 5.14 -0.70 -12.64
CA ALA A 138 6.43 -0.82 -13.31
C ALA A 138 7.58 -0.80 -12.29
N ALA A 139 8.56 -1.69 -12.47
CA ALA A 139 9.73 -1.77 -11.61
C ALA A 139 10.53 -0.46 -11.68
N ALA A 140 11.09 -0.04 -10.54
CA ALA A 140 12.04 1.09 -10.50
C ALA A 140 13.48 0.59 -10.53
N ALA A 141 14.40 1.39 -11.07
CA ALA A 141 15.82 1.12 -10.92
C ALA A 141 16.24 1.25 -9.44
N ALA A 142 17.16 0.37 -9.00
CA ALA A 142 17.83 0.54 -7.72
C ALA A 142 18.54 1.91 -7.68
N PRO A 143 18.54 2.60 -6.53
CA PRO A 143 19.33 3.81 -6.35
C PRO A 143 20.84 3.54 -6.49
#